data_AF-A0A674B509-F1
#
_entry.id   AF-A0A674B509-F1
#
_cell.length_a   1.000
_cell.length_b   1.000
_cell.length_c   1.000
_cell.angle_alpha   90.00
_cell.angle_beta   90.00
_cell.angle_gamma   90.00
#
_symmetry.space_group_name_H-M   'P 1'
#
loop_
_entity.id
_entity.type
_entity.pdbx_description
1 polymer ?
#
loop_
_entity_poly.entity_id
_entity_poly.type
_entity_poly.pdbx_seq_one_letter_code
_entity_poly.pdbx_strand_id
1 'polypeptide(L)'
;STLTEEGVIMVKTEACDKLLADPVDGKMKGKKVHDVLNRLQLAVPAKRDKKARPPFIPEGARIGRKTVEVAAPKRKTVQYWELNKEEKYDVIPEIWEGHNISDYIDPKIMKNLEEELKEKVRQLAKQIREKRKLKIVCSKDKDVHCPRTVKKVMLKEIGDLGLDMTGKDDSHYAVNARRSRSVGVAKKRKRVASIAPTSRTRSQSASRPPRDQSGVRDPKMAKKAKKLMKSQQKDMNCQRKKGEADRHVFDLKPKPLLSGKRKSGANYHR
;
A
#
# COMPACT_ATOMS: atom_id res chain seq x y z
N SER A 1 -40.08 61.97 -64.37
CA SER A 1 -41.49 62.33 -64.69
C SER A 1 -42.35 61.88 -63.53
N THR A 2 -43.32 62.67 -63.07
CA THR A 2 -44.22 62.25 -61.97
C THR A 2 -45.20 61.15 -62.38
N LEU A 3 -45.29 60.85 -63.69
CA LEU A 3 -46.10 59.77 -64.25
C LEU A 3 -45.40 58.41 -64.27
N THR A 4 -44.08 58.37 -64.52
CA THR A 4 -43.29 57.12 -64.53
C THR A 4 -42.47 56.90 -63.26
N GLU A 5 -42.45 57.88 -62.35
CA GLU A 5 -41.64 57.95 -61.11
C GLU A 5 -40.12 57.87 -61.31
N GLU A 6 -39.67 57.58 -62.53
CA GLU A 6 -38.29 57.59 -62.94
C GLU A 6 -37.68 59.00 -62.80
N GLY A 7 -36.51 59.06 -62.17
CA GLY A 7 -35.74 60.28 -61.95
C GLY A 7 -36.17 61.12 -60.74
N VAL A 8 -37.31 60.83 -60.10
CA VAL A 8 -37.77 61.61 -58.92
C VAL A 8 -36.79 61.44 -57.75
N ILE A 9 -36.33 60.20 -57.51
CA ILE A 9 -35.34 59.91 -56.46
C ILE A 9 -33.98 60.50 -56.82
N MET A 10 -33.57 60.46 -58.09
CA MET A 10 -32.27 60.98 -58.54
C MET A 10 -32.17 62.50 -58.31
N VAL A 11 -33.20 63.25 -58.69
CA VAL A 11 -33.23 64.69 -58.45
C VAL A 11 -33.23 65.00 -56.95
N LYS A 12 -33.93 64.21 -56.14
CA LYS A 12 -33.91 64.34 -54.68
C LYS A 12 -32.52 64.10 -54.09
N THR A 13 -31.82 63.04 -54.51
CA THR A 13 -30.46 62.77 -54.04
C THR A 13 -29.51 63.88 -54.45
N GLU A 14 -29.54 64.32 -55.71
CA GLU A 14 -28.67 65.40 -56.20
C GLU A 14 -28.95 66.74 -55.51
N ALA A 15 -30.21 67.07 -55.24
CA ALA A 15 -30.58 68.28 -54.51
C ALA A 15 -30.12 68.22 -53.05
N CYS A 16 -30.29 67.09 -52.37
CA CYS A 16 -29.82 66.90 -50.99
C CYS A 16 -28.28 66.96 -50.90
N ASP A 17 -27.57 66.33 -51.83
CA ASP A 17 -26.10 66.29 -51.84
C ASP A 17 -25.52 67.69 -52.09
N LYS A 18 -26.10 68.45 -53.03
CA LYS A 18 -25.73 69.86 -53.27
C LYS A 18 -26.01 70.72 -52.04
N LEU A 19 -27.16 70.54 -51.39
CA LEU A 19 -27.52 71.29 -50.18
C LEU A 19 -26.58 70.96 -49.02
N LEU A 20 -26.11 69.71 -48.89
CA LEU A 20 -25.24 69.29 -47.80
C LEU A 20 -23.78 69.75 -47.96
N ALA A 21 -23.33 70.09 -49.17
CA ALA A 21 -21.96 70.55 -49.44
C ALA A 21 -21.64 71.86 -48.67
N ASP A 22 -22.45 72.89 -48.85
CA ASP A 22 -22.25 74.21 -48.23
C ASP A 22 -22.19 74.18 -46.68
N PRO A 23 -23.11 73.50 -45.95
CA PRO A 23 -23.06 73.43 -44.49
C PRO A 23 -21.94 72.52 -43.98
N VAL A 24 -21.52 71.50 -44.75
CA VAL A 24 -20.33 70.71 -44.41
C VAL A 24 -19.09 71.60 -44.52
N ASP A 25 -18.94 72.37 -45.60
CA ASP A 25 -17.82 73.31 -45.77
C ASP A 25 -17.80 74.40 -44.70
N GLY A 26 -18.98 74.93 -44.34
CA GLY A 26 -19.12 75.87 -43.24
C GLY A 26 -18.73 75.26 -41.88
N LYS A 27 -19.09 73.99 -41.64
CA LYS A 27 -18.68 73.26 -40.44
C LYS A 27 -17.19 72.97 -40.44
N MET A 28 -16.61 72.57 -41.57
CA MET A 28 -15.17 72.29 -41.76
C MET A 28 -14.29 73.52 -41.49
N LYS A 29 -14.77 74.72 -41.86
CA LYS A 29 -14.12 75.99 -41.50
C LYS A 29 -14.26 76.37 -40.02
N GLY A 30 -15.23 75.78 -39.32
CA GLY A 30 -15.50 76.01 -37.90
C GLY A 30 -14.69 75.09 -36.96
N LYS A 31 -14.47 75.52 -35.72
CA LYS A 31 -13.67 74.78 -34.72
C LYS A 31 -14.36 73.54 -34.12
N LYS A 32 -15.68 73.41 -34.29
CA LYS A 32 -16.50 72.30 -33.75
C LYS A 32 -16.22 70.94 -34.40
N VAL A 33 -15.46 70.91 -35.49
CA VAL A 33 -15.05 69.68 -36.18
C VAL A 33 -14.11 68.85 -35.32
N HIS A 34 -13.27 69.49 -34.51
CA HIS A 34 -12.32 68.80 -33.64
C HIS A 34 -13.03 67.93 -32.58
N ASP A 35 -14.20 68.35 -32.10
CA ASP A 35 -14.99 67.60 -31.10
C ASP A 35 -15.57 66.30 -31.68
N VAL A 36 -15.84 66.26 -32.99
CA VAL A 36 -16.41 65.09 -33.69
C VAL A 36 -15.36 64.25 -34.42
N LEU A 37 -14.13 64.73 -34.52
CA LEU A 37 -13.06 64.09 -35.29
C LEU A 37 -12.79 62.65 -34.84
N ASN A 38 -12.87 62.37 -33.54
CA ASN A 38 -12.70 61.03 -32.98
C ASN A 38 -13.73 60.02 -33.49
N ARG A 39 -14.94 60.46 -33.88
CA ARG A 39 -15.99 59.60 -34.44
C ARG A 39 -15.82 59.36 -35.94
N LEU A 40 -15.14 60.29 -36.62
CA LEU A 40 -14.87 60.24 -38.06
C LEU A 40 -13.59 59.46 -38.36
N GLN A 41 -12.63 59.41 -37.44
CA GLN A 41 -11.39 58.67 -37.58
C GLN A 41 -11.63 57.15 -37.52
N LEU A 42 -11.46 56.46 -38.65
CA LEU A 42 -11.46 55.00 -38.72
C LEU A 42 -10.03 54.48 -38.50
N ALA A 43 -9.82 53.72 -37.42
CA ALA A 43 -8.50 53.14 -37.12
C ALA A 43 -8.16 52.00 -38.09
N VAL A 44 -7.03 52.11 -38.78
CA VAL A 44 -6.51 51.05 -39.66
C VAL A 44 -5.49 50.21 -38.88
N PRO A 45 -5.72 48.89 -38.70
CA PRO A 45 -4.83 48.05 -37.89
C PRO A 45 -3.48 47.83 -38.59
N ALA A 46 -2.38 48.10 -37.88
CA ALA A 46 -1.04 47.75 -38.35
C ALA A 46 -0.84 46.22 -38.33
N LYS A 47 -0.17 45.67 -39.35
CA LYS A 47 0.15 44.24 -39.42
C LYS A 47 1.12 43.87 -38.30
N ARG A 48 0.63 43.16 -37.27
CA ARG A 48 1.43 42.73 -36.11
C ARG A 48 2.18 41.40 -36.35
N ASP A 49 1.49 40.40 -36.93
CA ASP A 49 1.94 39.01 -37.06
C ASP A 49 1.72 38.47 -38.49
N LYS A 50 2.34 37.34 -38.85
CA LYS A 50 2.10 36.61 -40.12
C LYS A 50 0.92 35.63 -40.06
N LYS A 51 0.09 35.65 -39.01
CA LYS A 51 -1.06 34.73 -38.83
C LYS A 51 -2.35 35.37 -39.35
N ALA A 52 -3.06 34.67 -40.23
CA ALA A 52 -4.39 35.09 -40.70
C ALA A 52 -5.45 34.87 -39.60
N ARG A 53 -6.37 35.84 -39.45
CA ARG A 53 -7.51 35.76 -38.52
C ARG A 53 -8.82 35.98 -39.31
N PRO A 54 -9.22 35.00 -40.14
CA PRO A 54 -10.44 35.13 -40.93
C PRO A 54 -11.68 35.11 -40.02
N PRO A 55 -12.78 35.78 -40.42
CA PRO A 55 -14.05 35.70 -39.71
C PRO A 55 -14.64 34.28 -39.82
N PHE A 56 -15.10 33.70 -38.70
CA PHE A 56 -15.78 32.40 -38.69
C PHE A 56 -17.29 32.61 -38.77
N ILE A 57 -17.83 32.56 -39.99
CA ILE A 57 -19.27 32.63 -40.25
C ILE A 57 -19.73 31.21 -40.62
N PRO A 58 -20.58 30.56 -39.81
CA PRO A 58 -21.07 29.22 -40.12
C PRO A 58 -21.92 29.24 -41.39
N GLU A 59 -21.85 28.16 -42.16
CA GLU A 59 -22.49 28.07 -43.48
C GLU A 59 -24.02 28.28 -43.42
N GLY A 60 -24.67 27.77 -42.38
CA GLY A 60 -26.12 27.96 -42.16
C GLY A 60 -26.54 29.42 -42.03
N ALA A 61 -25.70 30.27 -41.42
CA ALA A 61 -25.96 31.71 -41.32
C ALA A 61 -25.77 32.44 -42.66
N ARG A 62 -24.88 31.93 -43.54
CA ARG A 62 -24.66 32.48 -44.88
C ARG A 62 -25.82 32.17 -45.83
N ILE A 63 -26.43 31.00 -45.69
CA ILE A 63 -27.58 30.55 -46.49
C ILE A 63 -28.86 31.26 -46.03
N GLY A 64 -29.09 31.37 -44.71
CA GLY A 64 -30.31 31.94 -44.15
C GLY A 64 -30.61 33.40 -44.53
N ARG A 65 -29.60 34.17 -44.94
CA ARG A 65 -29.80 35.54 -45.47
C ARG A 65 -30.34 35.58 -46.89
N LYS A 66 -30.17 34.51 -47.68
CA LYS A 66 -30.67 34.44 -49.06
C LYS A 66 -32.15 34.09 -49.13
N THR A 67 -32.68 33.43 -48.10
CA THR A 67 -34.05 32.91 -48.05
C THR A 67 -34.98 33.80 -47.22
N VAL A 68 -34.91 35.12 -47.42
CA VAL A 68 -35.90 36.06 -46.84
C VAL A 68 -36.94 36.37 -47.92
N GLU A 69 -37.56 35.32 -48.44
CA GLU A 69 -38.88 35.42 -49.07
C GLU A 69 -39.68 34.21 -48.57
N VAL A 70 -40.91 34.48 -48.15
CA VAL A 70 -41.89 33.58 -47.52
C VAL A 70 -41.73 33.42 -46.00
N ALA A 71 -42.72 33.96 -45.30
CA ALA A 71 -42.89 33.94 -43.85
C ALA A 71 -42.97 32.50 -43.33
N ALA A 72 -41.86 31.99 -42.81
CA ALA A 72 -41.86 30.75 -42.05
C ALA A 72 -42.49 30.99 -40.66
N PRO A 73 -43.43 30.13 -40.20
CA PRO A 73 -44.01 30.26 -38.88
C PRO A 73 -42.93 30.10 -37.79
N LYS A 74 -42.96 30.99 -36.78
CA LYS A 74 -42.04 30.96 -35.64
C LYS A 74 -42.06 29.57 -35.00
N ARG A 75 -40.96 28.82 -35.14
CA ARG A 75 -40.81 27.47 -34.59
C ARG A 75 -40.97 27.52 -33.07
N LYS A 76 -41.89 26.71 -32.53
CA LYS A 76 -42.07 26.51 -31.09
C LYS A 76 -40.75 26.01 -30.47
N THR A 77 -40.50 26.43 -29.23
CA THR A 77 -39.33 26.12 -28.39
C THR A 77 -38.73 24.76 -28.67
N VAL A 78 -37.54 24.78 -29.28
CA VAL A 78 -36.78 23.58 -29.65
C VAL A 78 -36.06 23.08 -28.41
N GLN A 79 -36.26 21.82 -28.03
CA GLN A 79 -35.44 21.18 -27.00
C GLN A 79 -34.01 21.05 -27.53
N TYR A 80 -33.05 21.64 -26.82
CA TYR A 80 -31.69 21.94 -27.29
C TYR A 80 -30.70 20.75 -27.32
N TRP A 81 -31.14 19.54 -26.95
CA TRP A 81 -30.24 18.41 -26.73
C TRP A 81 -30.45 17.29 -27.75
N GLU A 82 -29.36 16.90 -28.42
CA GLU A 82 -29.28 15.77 -29.35
C GLU A 82 -28.86 14.51 -28.60
N LEU A 83 -29.82 13.84 -27.96
CA LEU A 83 -29.64 12.50 -27.38
C LEU A 83 -30.47 11.46 -28.13
N ASN A 84 -30.17 10.18 -27.92
CA ASN A 84 -31.04 9.08 -28.34
C ASN A 84 -32.47 9.33 -27.84
N LYS A 85 -33.45 9.11 -28.71
CA LYS A 85 -34.85 9.48 -28.46
C LYS A 85 -35.46 8.77 -27.25
N GLU A 86 -34.97 7.58 -26.95
CA GLU A 86 -35.46 6.71 -25.88
C GLU A 86 -35.01 7.22 -24.50
N GLU A 87 -33.73 7.59 -24.37
CA GLU A 87 -33.10 7.97 -23.10
C GLU A 87 -33.23 9.48 -22.80
N LYS A 88 -33.82 10.26 -23.72
CA LYS A 88 -33.91 11.72 -23.62
C LYS A 88 -34.70 12.21 -22.40
N TYR A 89 -35.64 11.41 -21.93
CA TYR A 89 -36.55 11.74 -20.82
C TYR A 89 -36.29 10.91 -19.57
N ASP A 90 -35.21 10.13 -19.54
CA ASP A 90 -34.84 9.37 -18.35
C ASP A 90 -34.40 10.32 -17.23
N VAL A 91 -34.84 10.03 -16.01
CA VAL A 91 -34.49 10.82 -14.83
C VAL A 91 -33.10 10.41 -14.35
N ILE A 92 -32.15 11.35 -14.35
CA ILE A 92 -30.80 11.13 -13.83
C ILE A 92 -30.85 11.15 -12.29
N PRO A 93 -30.47 10.06 -11.59
CA PRO A 93 -30.40 10.09 -10.14
C PRO A 93 -29.24 10.99 -9.67
N GLU A 94 -29.50 11.84 -8.68
CA GLU A 94 -28.50 12.79 -8.17
C GLU A 94 -27.74 12.26 -6.94
N ILE A 95 -28.44 11.57 -6.03
CA ILE A 95 -27.90 11.17 -4.72
C ILE A 95 -28.16 9.69 -4.46
N TRP A 96 -27.13 8.97 -4.00
CA TRP A 96 -27.21 7.58 -3.55
C TRP A 96 -26.52 7.40 -2.19
N GLU A 97 -27.23 6.91 -1.18
CA GLU A 97 -26.71 6.68 0.19
C GLU A 97 -25.88 7.85 0.75
N GLY A 98 -26.33 9.10 0.51
CA GLY A 98 -25.67 10.31 0.97
C GLY A 98 -24.46 10.78 0.13
N HIS A 99 -24.18 10.13 -1.00
CA HIS A 99 -23.12 10.49 -1.94
C HIS A 99 -23.71 11.01 -3.26
N ASN A 100 -23.08 12.01 -3.87
CA ASN A 100 -23.48 12.55 -5.18
C ASN A 100 -22.98 11.64 -6.29
N ILE A 101 -23.85 11.24 -7.20
CA ILE A 101 -23.52 10.35 -8.32
C ILE A 101 -22.63 11.07 -9.35
N SER A 102 -22.79 12.38 -9.52
CA SER A 102 -22.02 13.19 -10.48
C SER A 102 -20.51 13.10 -10.27
N ASP A 103 -20.08 12.91 -9.02
CA ASP A 103 -18.66 12.82 -8.66
C ASP A 103 -18.01 11.50 -9.13
N TYR A 104 -18.83 10.50 -9.47
CA TYR A 104 -18.40 9.16 -9.88
C TYR A 104 -18.66 8.87 -11.37
N ILE A 105 -19.03 9.87 -12.18
CA ILE A 105 -19.22 9.69 -13.63
C ILE A 105 -17.87 9.79 -14.34
N ASP A 106 -17.22 8.64 -14.59
CA ASP A 106 -15.96 8.52 -15.35
C ASP A 106 -16.05 7.36 -16.36
N PRO A 107 -15.71 7.56 -17.66
CA PRO A 107 -15.63 6.48 -18.64
C PRO A 107 -14.72 5.31 -18.23
N LYS A 108 -13.80 5.50 -17.26
CA LYS A 108 -12.84 4.48 -16.80
C LYS A 108 -13.19 3.86 -15.44
N ILE A 109 -14.35 4.18 -14.84
CA ILE A 109 -14.71 3.70 -13.50
C ILE A 109 -14.57 2.17 -13.32
N MET A 110 -15.00 1.39 -14.33
CA MET A 110 -14.94 -0.08 -14.28
C MET A 110 -13.50 -0.61 -14.25
N LYS A 111 -12.58 0.02 -14.98
CA LYS A 111 -11.17 -0.39 -15.02
C LYS A 111 -10.48 -0.14 -13.68
N ASN A 112 -10.70 1.04 -13.11
CA ASN A 112 -10.14 1.40 -11.81
C ASN A 112 -10.65 0.44 -10.72
N LEU A 113 -11.96 0.14 -10.75
CA LEU A 113 -12.58 -0.80 -9.81
C LEU A 113 -11.99 -2.23 -9.94
N GLU A 114 -11.73 -2.70 -11.16
CA GLU A 114 -11.05 -3.98 -11.35
C GLU A 114 -9.62 -4.00 -10.78
N GLU A 115 -8.86 -2.93 -10.96
CA GLU A 115 -7.49 -2.82 -10.45
C GLU A 115 -7.48 -2.84 -8.91
N GLU A 116 -8.35 -2.07 -8.28
CA GLU A 116 -8.51 -2.07 -6.82
C GLU A 116 -8.91 -3.45 -6.28
N LEU A 117 -9.83 -4.15 -6.96
CA LEU A 117 -10.21 -5.51 -6.58
C LEU A 117 -9.02 -6.48 -6.72
N LYS A 118 -8.25 -6.39 -7.81
CA LYS A 118 -7.04 -7.20 -8.02
C LYS A 118 -6.02 -6.94 -6.91
N GLU A 119 -5.87 -5.69 -6.45
CA GLU A 119 -5.00 -5.36 -5.34
C GLU A 119 -5.47 -5.95 -4.00
N LYS A 120 -6.77 -5.86 -3.69
CA LYS A 120 -7.35 -6.49 -2.49
C LYS A 120 -7.12 -8.00 -2.47
N VAL A 121 -7.33 -8.67 -3.61
CA VAL A 121 -7.05 -10.10 -3.77
C VAL A 121 -5.57 -10.42 -3.51
N ARG A 122 -4.65 -9.59 -4.02
CA ARG A 122 -3.20 -9.75 -3.76
C ARG A 122 -2.87 -9.57 -2.28
N GLN A 123 -3.44 -8.58 -1.61
CA GLN A 123 -3.21 -8.35 -0.17
C GLN A 123 -3.70 -9.55 0.66
N LEU A 124 -4.90 -10.04 0.39
CA LEU A 124 -5.47 -11.21 1.06
C LEU A 124 -4.62 -12.47 0.80
N ALA A 125 -4.15 -12.67 -0.42
CA ALA A 125 -3.24 -13.77 -0.75
C ALA A 125 -1.91 -13.69 0.03
N LYS A 126 -1.36 -12.49 0.26
CA LYS A 126 -0.17 -12.29 1.12
C LYS A 126 -0.45 -12.72 2.55
N GLN A 127 -1.56 -12.27 3.14
CA GLN A 127 -1.97 -12.67 4.49
C GLN A 127 -2.11 -14.19 4.64
N ILE A 128 -2.71 -14.86 3.64
CA ILE A 128 -2.81 -16.33 3.61
C ILE A 128 -1.43 -16.98 3.59
N ARG A 129 -0.52 -16.50 2.74
CA ARG A 129 0.85 -17.05 2.62
C ARG A 129 1.63 -16.89 3.92
N GLU A 130 1.57 -15.72 4.54
CA GLU A 130 2.23 -15.43 5.82
C GLU A 130 1.69 -16.30 6.95
N LYS A 131 0.35 -16.38 7.12
CA LYS A 131 -0.25 -17.28 8.11
C LYS A 131 0.12 -18.75 7.85
N ARG A 132 0.19 -19.19 6.58
CA ARG A 132 0.65 -20.56 6.23
C ARG A 132 2.11 -20.79 6.63
N LYS A 133 3.01 -19.84 6.35
CA LYS A 133 4.43 -19.92 6.77
C LYS A 133 4.56 -20.04 8.29
N LEU A 134 3.83 -19.22 9.04
CA LEU A 134 3.83 -19.28 10.51
C LEU A 134 3.33 -20.64 11.03
N LYS A 135 2.28 -21.21 10.42
CA LYS A 135 1.80 -22.56 10.77
C LYS A 135 2.87 -23.64 10.53
N ILE A 136 3.65 -23.53 9.44
CA ILE A 136 4.74 -24.47 9.15
C ILE A 136 5.86 -24.33 10.17
N VAL A 137 6.29 -23.11 10.50
CA VAL A 137 7.34 -22.86 11.50
C VAL A 137 6.92 -23.38 12.87
N CYS A 138 5.72 -23.02 13.34
CA CYS A 138 5.17 -23.53 14.61
C CYS A 138 5.02 -25.06 14.61
N SER A 139 4.86 -25.71 13.43
CA SER A 139 4.86 -27.17 13.34
C SER A 139 6.27 -27.77 13.42
N LYS A 140 7.29 -27.09 12.89
CA LYS A 140 8.69 -27.54 12.93
C LYS A 140 9.29 -27.43 14.34
N ASP A 141 8.90 -26.42 15.11
CA ASP A 141 9.37 -26.21 16.49
C ASP A 141 8.74 -27.19 17.50
N LYS A 142 7.88 -28.12 17.07
CA LYS A 142 7.25 -29.12 17.95
C LYS A 142 8.11 -30.38 17.98
N ASP A 143 9.01 -30.46 18.97
CA ASP A 143 9.97 -31.56 19.10
C ASP A 143 9.34 -32.91 19.50
N VAL A 144 8.24 -32.93 20.27
CA VAL A 144 7.58 -34.17 20.74
C VAL A 144 6.06 -34.04 20.79
N HIS A 145 5.34 -34.98 20.17
CA HIS A 145 3.88 -35.09 20.29
C HIS A 145 3.50 -35.60 21.68
N CYS A 146 3.11 -34.69 22.56
CA CYS A 146 2.52 -35.02 23.85
C CYS A 146 0.99 -35.14 23.73
N PRO A 147 0.35 -36.12 24.40
CA PRO A 147 -1.11 -36.21 24.45
C PRO A 147 -1.73 -34.90 24.95
N ARG A 148 -2.82 -34.45 24.30
CA ARG A 148 -3.46 -33.14 24.58
C ARG A 148 -4.23 -33.08 25.91
N THR A 149 -4.18 -34.12 26.74
CA THR A 149 -4.93 -34.23 28.00
C THR A 149 -4.55 -33.18 29.07
N VAL A 150 -3.42 -32.50 28.91
CA VAL A 150 -2.83 -31.59 29.92
C VAL A 150 -2.80 -30.10 29.55
N LYS A 151 -3.27 -29.68 28.36
CA LYS A 151 -3.15 -28.27 27.92
C LYS A 151 -4.45 -27.47 28.06
N LYS A 152 -4.36 -26.28 28.64
CA LYS A 152 -5.45 -25.29 28.69
C LYS A 152 -5.76 -24.76 27.29
N VAL A 153 -7.04 -24.72 26.94
CA VAL A 153 -7.56 -24.06 25.74
C VAL A 153 -7.36 -22.54 25.88
N MET A 154 -6.74 -21.90 24.89
CA MET A 154 -6.44 -20.46 24.91
C MET A 154 -7.66 -19.65 24.43
N LEU A 155 -8.28 -18.92 25.35
CA LEU A 155 -9.50 -18.14 25.11
C LEU A 155 -9.36 -17.00 24.08
N LYS A 156 -8.14 -16.53 23.82
CA LYS A 156 -7.85 -15.46 22.86
C LYS A 156 -7.96 -15.94 21.41
N GLU A 157 -7.45 -17.14 21.13
CA GLU A 157 -7.45 -17.72 19.78
C GLU A 157 -8.87 -17.93 19.23
N ILE A 158 -9.81 -18.26 20.12
CA ILE A 158 -11.22 -18.45 19.76
C ILE A 158 -11.91 -17.10 19.48
N GLY A 159 -11.55 -16.04 20.22
CA GLY A 159 -12.05 -14.68 19.95
C GLY A 159 -11.53 -14.13 18.62
N ASP A 160 -10.26 -14.39 18.29
CA ASP A 160 -9.66 -14.00 17.00
C ASP A 160 -10.32 -14.68 15.78
N LEU A 161 -11.04 -15.79 16.01
CA LEU A 161 -11.83 -16.48 14.99
C LEU A 161 -13.25 -15.92 14.86
N GLY A 162 -13.62 -14.90 15.65
CA GLY A 162 -14.92 -14.24 15.59
C GLY A 162 -16.04 -14.97 16.34
N LEU A 163 -15.71 -15.92 17.21
CA LEU A 163 -16.70 -16.56 18.08
C LEU A 163 -17.01 -15.66 19.27
N ASP A 164 -18.30 -15.47 19.57
CA ASP A 164 -18.73 -14.66 20.70
C ASP A 164 -18.30 -15.30 22.04
N MET A 165 -17.75 -14.45 22.88
CA MET A 165 -17.05 -14.80 24.11
C MET A 165 -17.71 -14.19 25.35
N THR A 166 -18.86 -13.53 25.20
CA THR A 166 -19.59 -12.85 26.28
C THR A 166 -20.20 -13.81 27.31
N GLY A 167 -20.64 -15.02 26.91
CA GLY A 167 -21.23 -16.04 27.80
C GLY A 167 -20.24 -16.96 28.55
N LYS A 168 -18.98 -16.55 28.73
CA LYS A 168 -17.93 -17.41 29.32
C LYS A 168 -18.03 -17.65 30.81
N ASP A 169 -18.68 -16.75 31.53
CA ASP A 169 -18.71 -16.77 32.99
C ASP A 169 -19.51 -17.96 33.56
N ASP A 170 -20.35 -18.58 32.73
CA ASP A 170 -21.12 -19.80 33.04
C ASP A 170 -20.46 -21.08 32.50
N SER A 171 -19.35 -20.96 31.77
CA SER A 171 -18.63 -22.12 31.21
C SER A 171 -17.77 -22.84 32.26
N HIS A 172 -17.46 -24.12 32.03
CA HIS A 172 -16.65 -24.99 32.90
C HIS A 172 -15.28 -24.37 33.32
N TYR A 173 -14.78 -23.37 32.58
CA TYR A 173 -13.55 -22.64 32.89
C TYR A 173 -13.69 -21.66 34.08
N ALA A 174 -14.86 -21.06 34.30
CA ALA A 174 -15.13 -20.11 35.37
C ALA A 174 -15.59 -20.79 36.68
N VAL A 175 -16.29 -21.92 36.57
CA VAL A 175 -16.80 -22.71 37.72
C VAL A 175 -15.66 -23.26 38.59
N ASN A 176 -14.57 -23.73 37.99
CA ASN A 176 -13.42 -24.26 38.71
C ASN A 176 -12.63 -23.20 39.51
N ALA A 177 -12.62 -21.94 39.06
CA ALA A 177 -11.98 -20.84 39.78
C ALA A 177 -12.73 -20.47 41.08
N ARG A 178 -14.05 -20.67 41.11
CA ARG A 178 -14.87 -20.46 42.31
C ARG A 178 -14.66 -21.59 43.34
N ARG A 179 -14.48 -22.84 42.88
CA ARG A 179 -14.27 -24.02 43.74
C ARG A 179 -12.85 -24.13 44.34
N SER A 180 -11.84 -23.55 43.69
CA SER A 180 -10.43 -23.67 44.09
C SER A 180 -9.90 -22.54 44.99
N ARG A 181 -10.77 -21.58 45.36
CA ARG A 181 -10.46 -20.63 46.44
C ARG A 181 -10.48 -21.36 47.79
N SER A 182 -9.31 -21.82 48.23
CA SER A 182 -9.13 -22.28 49.60
C SER A 182 -9.40 -21.10 50.55
N VAL A 183 -10.38 -21.28 51.45
CA VAL A 183 -10.48 -20.48 52.66
C VAL A 183 -9.23 -20.78 53.47
N GLY A 184 -8.46 -19.73 53.80
CA GLY A 184 -7.05 -19.86 54.17
C GLY A 184 -6.77 -20.79 55.35
N VAL A 185 -5.88 -21.76 55.14
CA VAL A 185 -4.98 -22.23 56.19
C VAL A 185 -3.69 -21.42 56.07
N ALA A 186 -3.47 -20.53 57.02
CA ALA A 186 -2.31 -19.65 57.09
C ALA A 186 -1.01 -20.44 57.32
N LYS A 187 -0.15 -20.51 56.29
CA LYS A 187 1.31 -20.26 56.35
C LYS A 187 1.99 -20.81 55.10
N LYS A 188 2.30 -19.94 54.13
CA LYS A 188 3.54 -20.06 53.34
C LYS A 188 4.07 -18.65 53.05
N ARG A 189 5.21 -18.33 53.66
CA ARG A 189 6.02 -17.14 53.37
C ARG A 189 6.26 -17.06 51.87
N LYS A 190 5.68 -16.07 51.18
CA LYS A 190 6.06 -15.75 49.80
C LYS A 190 7.48 -15.18 49.84
N ARG A 191 8.47 -15.94 49.36
CA ARG A 191 9.75 -15.38 48.91
C ARG A 191 9.58 -15.03 47.43
N VAL A 192 9.76 -13.77 47.11
CA VAL A 192 9.76 -13.26 45.74
C VAL A 192 10.99 -13.82 45.01
N ALA A 193 10.81 -14.11 43.73
CA ALA A 193 11.83 -14.67 42.84
C ALA A 193 12.92 -13.65 42.53
N SER A 194 13.96 -13.61 43.34
CA SER A 194 15.29 -13.19 42.90
C SER A 194 16.30 -13.67 43.94
N ILE A 195 17.24 -14.52 43.51
CA ILE A 195 18.38 -15.06 44.29
C ILE A 195 18.02 -16.33 45.08
N ALA A 196 18.66 -17.44 44.71
CA ALA A 196 18.69 -18.65 45.52
C ALA A 196 19.29 -18.30 46.90
N PRO A 197 18.65 -18.67 48.02
CA PRO A 197 19.13 -18.31 49.35
C PRO A 197 20.56 -18.83 49.57
N THR A 198 21.47 -17.94 49.97
CA THR A 198 22.86 -18.27 50.34
C THR A 198 22.94 -19.10 51.64
N SER A 199 21.82 -19.34 52.31
CA SER A 199 21.75 -20.24 53.45
C SER A 199 21.69 -21.69 52.98
N ARG A 200 22.87 -22.26 52.77
CA ARG A 200 23.17 -23.69 52.75
C ARG A 200 22.36 -24.41 53.84
N THR A 201 21.57 -25.41 53.46
CA THR A 201 20.91 -26.31 54.40
C THR A 201 21.96 -26.98 55.28
N ARG A 202 21.76 -26.87 56.59
CA ARG A 202 22.64 -27.33 57.68
C ARG A 202 22.55 -28.84 57.90
N SER A 203 22.73 -29.62 56.84
CA SER A 203 22.90 -31.08 56.91
C SER A 203 23.22 -31.62 55.52
N GLN A 204 24.20 -32.52 55.44
CA GLN A 204 24.79 -33.15 54.24
C GLN A 204 26.13 -32.53 53.78
N SER A 205 27.22 -32.96 54.45
CA SER A 205 28.50 -33.42 53.85
C SER A 205 29.25 -32.58 52.80
N ALA A 206 28.99 -31.28 52.63
CA ALA A 206 29.69 -30.42 51.66
C ALA A 206 30.65 -29.38 52.30
N SER A 207 31.16 -29.60 53.51
CA SER A 207 32.08 -28.65 54.17
C SER A 207 33.45 -28.56 53.50
N ARG A 208 33.83 -29.56 52.71
CA ARG A 208 35.11 -29.56 51.98
C ARG A 208 34.92 -28.92 50.60
N PRO A 209 35.68 -27.87 50.24
CA PRO A 209 35.72 -27.41 48.87
C PRO A 209 36.17 -28.57 47.96
N PRO A 210 35.68 -28.64 46.71
CA PRO A 210 36.06 -29.70 45.79
C PRO A 210 37.58 -29.65 45.54
N ARG A 211 38.17 -30.80 45.20
CA ARG A 211 39.64 -30.99 45.11
C ARG A 211 40.33 -30.05 44.13
N ASP A 212 39.62 -29.57 43.11
CA ASP A 212 40.10 -28.58 42.12
C ASP A 212 40.18 -27.15 42.69
N GLN A 213 39.58 -26.90 43.86
CA GLN A 213 39.46 -25.58 44.49
C GLN A 213 40.11 -25.50 45.86
N SER A 214 40.28 -26.63 46.56
CA SER A 214 40.84 -26.65 47.92
C SER A 214 42.28 -26.13 48.02
N GLY A 215 43.06 -26.19 46.94
CA GLY A 215 44.45 -25.74 46.88
C GLY A 215 44.65 -24.35 46.25
N VAL A 216 43.56 -23.64 45.91
CA VAL A 216 43.65 -22.37 45.17
C VAL A 216 43.05 -21.24 46.00
N ARG A 217 43.88 -20.22 46.28
CA ARG A 217 43.53 -19.13 47.21
C ARG A 217 42.35 -18.27 46.74
N ASP A 218 42.33 -17.89 45.47
CA ASP A 218 41.41 -16.90 44.92
C ASP A 218 40.67 -17.42 43.68
N PRO A 219 39.41 -16.99 43.41
CA PRO A 219 38.65 -17.42 42.23
C PRO A 219 39.32 -16.98 40.91
N LYS A 220 40.10 -15.89 40.93
CA LYS A 220 40.90 -15.44 39.78
C LYS A 220 42.02 -16.45 39.45
N MET A 221 42.64 -17.01 40.49
CA MET A 221 43.69 -18.02 40.35
C MET A 221 43.09 -19.35 39.86
N ALA A 222 41.89 -19.71 40.32
CA ALA A 222 41.18 -20.90 39.84
C ALA A 222 40.82 -20.81 38.35
N LYS A 223 40.41 -19.62 37.88
CA LYS A 223 40.18 -19.36 36.44
C LYS A 223 41.48 -19.47 35.63
N LYS A 224 42.61 -18.97 36.15
CA LYS A 224 43.92 -19.11 35.50
C LYS A 224 44.35 -20.57 35.40
N ALA A 225 44.21 -21.36 36.47
CA ALA A 225 44.51 -22.79 36.47
C ALA A 225 43.66 -23.56 35.44
N LYS A 226 42.35 -23.29 35.37
CA LYS A 226 41.47 -23.89 34.35
C LYS A 226 41.86 -23.52 32.92
N LYS A 227 42.36 -22.29 32.69
CA LYS A 227 42.83 -21.86 31.37
C LYS A 227 44.11 -22.58 30.97
N LEU A 228 45.06 -22.74 31.89
CA LEU A 228 46.29 -23.50 31.67
C LEU A 228 45.99 -24.97 31.34
N MET A 229 45.12 -25.63 32.13
CA MET A 229 44.67 -27.00 31.88
C MET A 229 44.10 -27.17 30.45
N LYS A 230 43.19 -26.28 30.03
CA LYS A 230 42.61 -26.31 28.68
C LYS A 230 43.64 -26.06 27.59
N SER A 231 44.67 -25.26 27.86
CA SER A 231 45.75 -25.02 26.90
C SER A 231 46.62 -26.26 26.71
N GLN A 232 46.95 -26.97 27.79
CA GLN A 232 47.76 -28.19 27.73
C GLN A 232 47.05 -29.35 27.03
N GLN A 233 45.71 -29.41 27.10
CA GLN A 233 44.94 -30.44 26.41
C GLN A 233 44.84 -30.24 24.88
N LYS A 234 45.34 -29.12 24.33
CA LYS A 234 45.20 -28.80 22.90
C LYS A 234 45.87 -29.82 21.99
N ASP A 235 47.09 -30.25 22.30
CA ASP A 235 47.86 -31.15 21.43
C ASP A 235 47.20 -32.53 21.37
N MET A 236 46.77 -33.02 22.54
CA MET A 236 45.99 -34.25 22.68
C MET A 236 44.67 -34.19 21.90
N ASN A 237 43.95 -33.06 21.99
CA ASN A 237 42.71 -32.86 21.25
C ASN A 237 42.94 -32.74 19.74
N CYS A 238 44.06 -32.14 19.32
CA CYS A 238 44.47 -32.05 17.91
C CYS A 238 44.70 -33.45 17.32
N GLN A 239 45.29 -34.35 18.11
CA GLN A 239 45.47 -35.77 17.77
C GLN A 239 44.20 -36.61 17.98
N ARG A 240 43.08 -36.01 18.39
CA ARG A 240 41.78 -36.66 18.66
C ARG A 240 41.85 -37.82 19.65
N LYS A 241 42.74 -37.73 20.63
CA LYS A 241 42.81 -38.71 21.72
C LYS A 241 41.54 -38.65 22.57
N LYS A 242 41.09 -39.79 23.08
CA LYS A 242 39.88 -39.88 23.93
C LYS A 242 40.05 -39.22 25.30
N GLY A 243 41.30 -39.01 25.72
CA GLY A 243 41.71 -38.36 26.97
C GLY A 243 43.18 -38.62 27.25
N GLU A 244 43.68 -38.15 28.39
CA GLU A 244 45.10 -38.30 28.77
C GLU A 244 45.52 -39.78 28.93
N ALA A 245 44.55 -40.67 29.18
CA ALA A 245 44.77 -42.10 29.27
C ALA A 245 44.98 -42.78 27.90
N ASP A 246 44.61 -42.14 26.80
CA ASP A 246 44.65 -42.74 25.45
C ASP A 246 46.04 -42.66 24.81
N ARG A 247 46.91 -43.58 25.25
CA ARG A 247 48.29 -43.72 24.78
C ARG A 247 48.46 -44.87 23.78
N HIS A 248 47.39 -45.29 23.11
CA HIS A 248 47.44 -46.38 22.13
C HIS A 248 48.26 -45.98 20.89
N VAL A 249 49.17 -46.87 20.49
CA VAL A 249 49.98 -46.75 19.28
C VAL A 249 49.39 -47.70 18.23
N PHE A 250 48.87 -47.14 17.14
CA PHE A 250 48.31 -47.94 16.06
C PHE A 250 49.40 -48.53 15.18
N ASP A 251 49.22 -49.78 14.77
CA ASP A 251 50.04 -50.37 13.72
C ASP A 251 49.55 -49.87 12.35
N LEU A 252 50.18 -48.80 11.85
CA LEU A 252 49.84 -48.18 10.57
C LEU A 252 50.26 -49.03 9.37
N LYS A 253 51.20 -49.95 9.55
CA LYS A 253 51.79 -50.76 8.49
C LYS A 253 51.78 -52.23 8.89
N PRO A 254 50.60 -52.83 9.05
CA PRO A 254 50.49 -54.19 9.53
C PRO A 254 51.13 -55.15 8.53
N LYS A 255 52.08 -55.94 9.02
CA LYS A 255 52.86 -56.89 8.21
C LYS A 255 52.00 -57.84 7.35
N PRO A 256 50.87 -58.39 7.82
CA PRO A 256 50.04 -59.30 7.01
C PRO A 256 49.46 -58.67 5.74
N LEU A 257 49.36 -57.33 5.67
CA LEU A 257 48.87 -56.62 4.48
C LEU A 257 49.99 -56.24 3.51
N LEU A 258 51.20 -55.99 4.02
CA LEU A 258 52.31 -55.41 3.25
C LEU A 258 53.40 -56.41 2.87
N SER A 259 53.33 -57.63 3.41
CA SER A 259 54.34 -58.67 3.19
C SER A 259 53.70 -59.93 2.62
N GLY A 260 54.40 -60.55 1.66
CA GLY A 260 53.97 -61.79 1.00
C GLY A 260 53.22 -61.55 -0.31
N LYS A 261 53.05 -62.62 -1.09
CA LYS A 261 52.29 -62.64 -2.35
C LYS A 261 51.24 -63.74 -2.28
N ARG A 262 50.06 -63.50 -2.88
CA ARG A 262 49.01 -64.53 -2.98
C ARG A 262 49.45 -65.61 -3.97
N LYS A 263 49.28 -66.87 -3.57
CA LYS A 263 49.54 -68.06 -4.41
C LYS A 263 48.20 -68.71 -4.79
N SER A 264 48.21 -69.62 -5.76
CA SER A 264 47.04 -70.46 -6.05
C SER A 264 46.76 -71.38 -4.85
N GLY A 265 45.55 -71.29 -4.27
CA GLY A 265 45.15 -72.07 -3.09
C GLY A 265 44.41 -71.24 -2.04
N ALA A 266 44.49 -71.68 -0.79
CA ALA A 266 43.83 -71.02 0.34
C ALA A 266 44.42 -69.62 0.60
N ASN A 267 43.52 -68.64 0.75
CA ASN A 267 43.88 -67.24 1.01
C ASN A 267 43.80 -66.91 2.51
N TYR A 268 44.63 -65.96 2.95
CA TYR A 268 44.73 -65.54 4.36
C TYR A 268 43.54 -64.72 4.87
N HIS A 269 42.74 -64.17 3.96
CA HIS A 269 41.54 -63.39 4.24
C HIS A 269 40.44 -63.85 3.29
N ARG A 270 39.20 -63.79 3.77
CA ARG A 270 38.00 -64.20 3.03
C ARG A 270 37.66 -63.20 1.92
#